data_AF-A0A813H4V7-F1
#
_entry.id   AF-A0A813H4V7-F1
#
_cell.length_a   1.000
_cell.length_b   1.000
_cell.length_c   1.000
_cell.angle_alpha   90.00
_cell.angle_beta   90.00
_cell.angle_gamma   90.00
#
_symmetry.space_group_name_H-M   'P 1'
#
loop_
_entity.id
_entity.type
_entity.pdbx_description
1 polymer ?
#
loop_
_entity_poly.entity_id
_entity_poly.type
_entity_poly.pdbx_seq_one_letter_code
_entity_poly.pdbx_strand_id
1 'polypeptide(L)'
;GLEAEDLALSRQKEISLVAYWIKEWGSAASVEVSGAFDRGEVGGGPQKSSDLALARAKGSVRFLISDCGLSAENCHASPAAGDSHQGVEIRSRARLDVDGSFEDGADSAHLRDDASLDAVAEQTCADRGRRLQIEVGTGAEDVSIALARSRCTALLRGLAARGVPRRAMSVRPRLGSVALARFFVHLEFGA
;
A
#
# COMPACT_ATOMS: atom_id res chain seq x y z
N GLY A 1 4.08 19.37 -14.93
CA GLY A 1 4.04 20.73 -15.50
C GLY A 1 2.73 21.01 -16.21
N LEU A 2 1.58 20.66 -15.62
CA LEU A 2 0.24 21.06 -16.08
C LEU A 2 -0.66 21.45 -14.90
N GLU A 3 -0.11 21.48 -13.69
CA GLU A 3 -0.83 21.80 -12.47
C GLU A 3 -0.58 23.28 -12.13
N ALA A 4 -1.60 23.98 -11.64
CA ALA A 4 -1.46 25.34 -11.16
C ALA A 4 -0.48 25.41 -9.99
N GLU A 5 0.36 26.44 -9.96
CA GLU A 5 1.45 26.58 -8.99
C GLU A 5 0.96 26.56 -7.53
N ASP A 6 -0.15 27.23 -7.24
CA ASP A 6 -0.76 27.25 -5.90
C ASP A 6 -1.22 25.87 -5.43
N LEU A 7 -1.77 25.05 -6.35
CA LEU A 7 -2.17 23.67 -6.06
C LEU A 7 -0.94 22.80 -5.78
N ALA A 8 0.14 22.99 -6.56
CA ALA A 8 1.39 22.28 -6.35
C ALA A 8 2.03 22.61 -4.98
N LEU A 9 2.04 23.89 -4.60
CA LEU A 9 2.56 24.34 -3.30
C LEU A 9 1.71 23.85 -2.12
N SER A 10 0.39 23.95 -2.21
CA SER A 10 -0.52 23.44 -1.18
C SER A 10 -0.31 21.94 -0.96
N ARG A 11 -0.23 21.19 -2.05
CA ARG A 11 0.03 19.76 -1.98
C ARG A 11 1.40 19.45 -1.38
N GLN A 12 2.46 20.16 -1.79
CA GLN A 12 3.79 19.91 -1.24
C GLN A 12 3.81 20.08 0.29
N LYS A 13 3.04 21.05 0.84
CA LYS A 13 2.85 21.19 2.28
C LYS A 13 2.17 19.97 2.90
N GLU A 14 1.07 19.48 2.32
CA GLU A 14 0.38 18.27 2.81
C GLU A 14 1.28 17.02 2.77
N ILE A 15 2.03 16.83 1.68
CA ILE A 15 3.01 15.73 1.56
C ILE A 15 4.06 15.82 2.67
N SER A 16 4.51 17.04 2.98
CA SER A 16 5.50 17.28 4.02
C SER A 16 4.94 17.00 5.42
N LEU A 17 3.67 17.31 5.68
CA LEU A 17 2.97 16.97 6.93
C LEU A 17 2.83 15.45 7.11
N VAL A 18 2.45 14.73 6.05
CA VAL A 18 2.40 13.26 6.09
C VAL A 18 3.79 12.69 6.35
N ALA A 19 4.82 13.25 5.74
CA ALA A 19 6.19 12.81 5.98
C ALA A 19 6.65 13.05 7.43
N TYR A 20 6.28 14.18 8.02
CA TYR A 20 6.52 14.44 9.43
C TYR A 20 5.83 13.40 10.32
N TRP A 21 4.55 13.12 10.07
CA TRP A 21 3.81 12.08 10.81
C TRP A 21 4.47 10.71 10.70
N ILE A 22 4.90 10.29 9.50
CA ILE A 22 5.60 8.99 9.33
C ILE A 22 6.91 8.96 10.13
N LYS A 23 7.64 10.07 10.21
CA LYS A 23 8.88 10.13 11.00
C LYS A 23 8.63 9.96 12.49
N GLU A 24 7.57 10.57 13.02
CA GLU A 24 7.21 10.44 14.43
C GLU A 24 6.81 9.00 14.78
N TRP A 25 6.08 8.33 13.89
CA TRP A 25 5.53 6.98 14.12
C TRP A 25 6.43 5.85 13.60
N GLY A 26 7.51 6.17 12.90
CA GLY A 26 8.54 5.24 12.47
C GLY A 26 8.02 4.09 11.60
N SER A 27 8.39 2.86 11.95
CA SER A 27 8.04 1.64 11.20
C SER A 27 6.57 1.21 11.35
N ALA A 28 5.83 1.83 12.27
CA ALA A 28 4.40 1.59 12.46
C ALA A 28 3.54 2.38 11.44
N ALA A 29 4.12 3.38 10.79
CA ALA A 29 3.43 4.25 9.84
C ALA A 29 4.00 4.11 8.42
N SER A 30 3.12 4.11 7.43
CA SER A 30 3.51 4.13 6.02
C SER A 30 2.46 4.87 5.20
N VAL A 31 2.79 5.10 3.93
CA VAL A 31 1.91 5.80 3.01
C VAL A 31 1.84 5.11 1.66
N GLU A 32 0.64 5.05 1.12
CA GLU A 32 0.39 4.69 -0.27
C GLU A 32 -0.01 5.93 -1.07
N VAL A 33 0.71 6.20 -2.14
CA VAL A 33 0.49 7.31 -3.05
C VAL A 33 -0.07 6.78 -4.35
N SER A 34 -1.27 7.22 -4.72
CA SER A 34 -1.89 6.94 -6.02
C SER A 34 -1.81 8.19 -6.87
N GLY A 35 -1.41 8.09 -8.14
CA GLY A 35 -1.50 9.22 -9.03
C GLY A 35 -2.91 9.35 -9.58
N ALA A 36 -3.35 10.57 -9.79
CA ALA A 36 -4.67 10.89 -10.28
C ALA A 36 -4.55 11.81 -11.50
N PHE A 37 -5.55 11.78 -12.36
CA PHE A 37 -5.59 12.55 -13.61
C PHE A 37 -7.00 13.02 -13.88
N ASP A 38 -7.11 14.14 -14.58
CA ASP A 38 -8.41 14.65 -15.04
C ASP A 38 -8.67 14.23 -16.51
N ARG A 39 -9.95 14.14 -16.88
CA ARG A 39 -10.39 13.87 -18.25
C ARG A 39 -9.96 15.05 -19.14
N GLY A 40 -9.03 14.77 -20.05
CA GLY A 40 -8.51 15.76 -21.01
C GLY A 40 -7.07 16.20 -20.72
N GLU A 41 -6.49 15.77 -19.60
CA GLU A 41 -5.13 16.10 -19.24
C GLU A 41 -4.08 15.49 -20.18
N VAL A 42 -4.37 14.31 -20.72
CA VAL A 42 -3.49 13.60 -21.65
C VAL A 42 -4.26 13.23 -22.90
N GLY A 43 -3.84 13.78 -24.04
CA GLY A 43 -4.31 13.35 -25.36
C GLY A 43 -3.77 11.96 -25.70
N GLY A 44 -4.49 10.91 -25.32
CA GLY A 44 -4.19 9.57 -25.84
C GLY A 44 -4.67 8.38 -25.03
N GLY A 45 -5.96 8.35 -24.72
CA GLY A 45 -6.65 7.15 -24.28
C GLY A 45 -6.24 6.64 -22.88
N PRO A 46 -6.90 5.56 -22.41
CA PRO A 46 -6.80 5.09 -21.03
C PRO A 46 -5.37 4.71 -20.60
N GLN A 47 -4.55 4.18 -21.51
CA GLN A 47 -3.20 3.75 -21.18
C GLN A 47 -2.28 4.91 -20.79
N LYS A 48 -2.30 6.01 -21.55
CA LYS A 48 -1.48 7.19 -21.23
C LYS A 48 -1.89 7.83 -19.91
N SER A 49 -3.19 7.81 -19.60
CA SER A 49 -3.69 8.28 -18.31
C SER A 49 -3.18 7.42 -17.15
N SER A 50 -3.19 6.09 -17.30
CA SER A 50 -2.61 5.17 -16.32
C SER A 50 -1.10 5.35 -16.15
N ASP A 51 -0.36 5.55 -17.25
CA ASP A 51 1.09 5.78 -17.19
C ASP A 51 1.41 7.11 -16.49
N LEU A 52 0.61 8.16 -16.74
CA LEU A 52 0.74 9.45 -16.05
C LEU A 52 0.46 9.30 -14.54
N ALA A 53 -0.62 8.60 -14.17
CA ALA A 53 -0.93 8.31 -12.77
C ALA A 53 0.26 7.62 -12.07
N LEU A 54 0.78 6.55 -12.67
CA LEU A 54 1.89 5.81 -12.10
C LEU A 54 3.17 6.67 -12.01
N ALA A 55 3.45 7.49 -13.02
CA ALA A 55 4.59 8.40 -13.02
C ALA A 55 4.51 9.43 -11.89
N ARG A 56 3.30 9.98 -11.63
CA ARG A 56 3.06 10.90 -10.51
C ARG A 56 3.26 10.25 -9.16
N ALA A 57 2.65 9.08 -8.96
CA ALA A 57 2.83 8.30 -7.73
C ALA A 57 4.31 8.03 -7.43
N LYS A 58 5.06 7.58 -8.45
CA LYS A 58 6.51 7.34 -8.33
C LYS A 58 7.30 8.62 -8.06
N GLY A 59 6.93 9.73 -8.69
CA GLY A 59 7.54 11.03 -8.45
C GLY A 59 7.38 11.50 -7.01
N SER A 60 6.16 11.43 -6.47
CA SER A 60 5.88 11.79 -5.08
C SER A 60 6.55 10.85 -4.07
N VAL A 61 6.59 9.55 -4.34
CA VAL A 61 7.35 8.58 -3.51
C VAL A 61 8.85 8.92 -3.51
N ARG A 62 9.42 9.30 -4.67
CA ARG A 62 10.81 9.74 -4.74
C ARG A 62 11.05 10.98 -3.89
N PHE A 63 10.18 11.98 -3.97
CA PHE A 63 10.27 13.19 -3.13
C PHE A 63 10.22 12.85 -1.64
N LEU A 64 9.28 11.99 -1.22
CA LEU A 64 9.18 11.53 0.16
C LEU A 64 10.46 10.86 0.67
N ILE A 65 11.11 10.05 -0.17
CA ILE A 65 12.36 9.36 0.18
C ILE A 65 13.56 10.31 0.17
N SER A 66 13.76 11.02 -0.93
CA SER A 66 14.97 11.81 -1.19
C SER A 66 14.96 13.15 -0.47
N ASP A 67 13.86 13.89 -0.54
CA ASP A 67 13.75 15.25 -0.03
C ASP A 67 13.20 15.27 1.40
N CYS A 68 12.24 14.39 1.71
CA CYS A 68 11.71 14.27 3.06
C CYS A 68 12.46 13.27 3.93
N GLY A 69 13.36 12.45 3.38
CA GLY A 69 14.19 11.52 4.17
C GLY A 69 13.42 10.34 4.78
N LEU A 70 12.32 9.90 4.15
CA LEU A 70 11.61 8.68 4.56
C LEU A 70 12.29 7.42 4.04
N SER A 71 12.13 6.31 4.76
CA SER A 71 12.58 5.01 4.29
C SER A 71 11.73 4.52 3.11
N ALA A 72 12.36 3.85 2.14
CA ALA A 72 11.65 3.29 0.97
C ALA A 72 10.62 2.22 1.33
N GLU A 73 10.73 1.64 2.52
CA GLU A 73 9.75 0.69 3.07
C GLU A 73 8.49 1.35 3.62
N ASN A 74 8.51 2.66 3.88
CA ASN A 74 7.36 3.41 4.37
C ASN A 74 6.60 4.13 3.25
N CYS A 75 7.14 4.17 2.03
CA CYS A 75 6.59 4.94 0.91
C CYS A 75 6.27 4.04 -0.28
N HIS A 76 5.01 3.99 -0.71
CA HIS A 76 4.56 3.06 -1.73
C HIS A 76 3.79 3.75 -2.85
N ALA A 77 4.17 3.46 -4.10
CA ALA A 77 3.40 3.89 -5.25
C ALA A 77 2.30 2.87 -5.56
N SER A 78 1.04 3.31 -5.59
CA SER A 78 -0.09 2.49 -6.01
C SER A 78 -0.09 2.35 -7.54
N PRO A 79 -0.35 1.14 -8.07
CA PRO A 79 -0.62 0.95 -9.49
C PRO A 79 -2.04 1.38 -9.88
N ALA A 80 -2.95 1.53 -8.90
CA ALA A 80 -4.29 2.04 -9.13
C ALA A 80 -4.24 3.57 -9.25
N ALA A 81 -5.01 4.11 -10.19
CA ALA A 81 -5.26 5.54 -10.22
C ALA A 81 -6.03 5.97 -8.97
N GLY A 82 -5.68 7.14 -8.44
CA GLY A 82 -6.45 7.81 -7.40
C GLY A 82 -7.74 8.42 -7.95
N ASP A 83 -8.54 8.99 -7.06
CA ASP A 83 -9.82 9.62 -7.43
C ASP A 83 -9.65 10.76 -8.44
N SER A 84 -10.71 11.03 -9.21
CA SER A 84 -10.82 11.79 -10.47
C SER A 84 -10.32 13.26 -10.52
N HIS A 85 -9.40 13.67 -9.66
CA HIS A 85 -8.80 15.00 -9.65
C HIS A 85 -7.37 14.96 -10.19
N GLN A 86 -6.88 16.07 -10.72
CA GLN A 86 -5.49 16.16 -11.16
C GLN A 86 -4.54 16.03 -9.96
N GLY A 87 -3.53 15.15 -10.03
CA GLY A 87 -2.42 15.14 -9.06
C GLY A 87 -2.10 13.79 -8.43
N VAL A 88 -2.08 13.74 -7.10
CA VAL A 88 -1.87 12.51 -6.32
C VAL A 88 -2.83 12.45 -5.14
N GLU A 89 -3.22 11.24 -4.81
CA GLU A 89 -3.96 10.89 -3.60
C GLU A 89 -3.02 10.17 -2.66
N ILE A 90 -3.05 10.54 -1.38
CA ILE A 90 -2.14 10.03 -0.35
C ILE A 90 -2.96 9.38 0.74
N ARG A 91 -2.74 8.09 0.95
CA ARG A 91 -3.43 7.30 1.97
C ARG A 91 -2.45 6.84 3.02
N SER A 92 -2.61 7.33 4.23
CA SER A 92 -1.83 6.88 5.38
C SER A 92 -2.28 5.49 5.81
N ARG A 93 -1.32 4.68 6.26
CA ARG A 93 -1.55 3.30 6.68
C ARG A 93 -0.76 3.01 7.95
N ALA A 94 -1.39 2.33 8.89
CA ALA A 94 -0.72 1.78 10.06
C ALA A 94 -0.37 0.31 9.81
N ARG A 95 0.86 -0.09 10.13
CA ARG A 95 1.28 -1.48 10.12
C ARG A 95 0.71 -2.19 11.34
N LEU A 96 0.12 -3.36 11.14
CA LEU A 96 -0.29 -4.24 12.23
C LEU A 96 0.92 -5.01 12.75
N ASP A 97 1.09 -5.02 14.07
CA ASP A 97 2.15 -5.77 14.74
C ASP A 97 1.71 -7.23 14.96
N VAL A 98 1.84 -8.03 13.91
CA VAL A 98 1.50 -9.46 13.88
C VAL A 98 2.60 -10.25 13.18
N ASP A 99 2.79 -11.52 13.56
CA ASP A 99 3.74 -12.40 12.88
C ASP A 99 3.18 -12.86 11.53
N GLY A 100 3.79 -12.41 10.43
CA GLY A 100 3.45 -12.81 9.07
C GLY A 100 4.39 -13.85 8.47
N SER A 101 5.13 -14.59 9.30
CA SER A 101 6.03 -15.66 8.84
C SER A 101 5.25 -16.83 8.26
N PHE A 102 5.70 -17.38 7.13
CA PHE A 102 5.13 -18.58 6.53
C PHE A 102 5.69 -19.87 7.18
N GLU A 103 4.89 -20.94 7.20
CA GLU A 103 5.33 -22.30 7.57
C GLU A 103 6.49 -22.74 6.67
N ASP A 104 7.45 -23.49 7.22
CA ASP A 104 8.61 -24.02 6.48
C ASP A 104 9.33 -22.98 5.59
N GLY A 105 9.28 -21.70 5.97
CA GLY A 105 9.99 -20.61 5.32
C GLY A 105 9.57 -20.37 3.87
N ALA A 106 10.40 -20.82 2.93
CA ALA A 106 10.32 -20.42 1.52
C ALA A 106 9.31 -21.20 0.68
N ASP A 107 8.71 -22.30 1.19
CA ASP A 107 7.94 -23.24 0.38
C ASP A 107 6.45 -23.38 0.74
N SER A 108 6.00 -22.87 1.90
CA SER A 108 4.57 -22.92 2.26
C SER A 108 3.79 -21.69 1.79
N ALA A 109 2.49 -21.91 1.55
CA ALA A 109 1.50 -20.86 1.32
C ALA A 109 0.80 -20.39 2.61
N HIS A 110 1.01 -21.10 3.73
CA HIS A 110 0.31 -20.89 4.99
C HIS A 110 1.18 -20.14 6.00
N LEU A 111 0.56 -19.33 6.87
CA LEU A 111 1.26 -18.70 7.98
C LEU A 111 1.60 -19.72 9.05
N ARG A 112 2.74 -19.53 9.71
CA ARG A 112 3.15 -20.36 10.85
C ARG A 112 2.17 -20.27 12.01
N ASP A 113 1.63 -19.08 12.23
CA ASP A 113 0.65 -18.80 13.27
C ASP A 113 -0.66 -18.34 12.65
N ASP A 114 -1.68 -19.19 12.73
CA ASP A 114 -3.02 -18.87 12.24
C ASP A 114 -3.73 -17.85 13.16
N ALA A 115 -3.29 -17.71 14.42
CA ALA A 115 -3.81 -16.69 15.34
C ALA A 115 -3.46 -15.26 14.87
N SER A 116 -2.39 -15.09 14.09
CA SER A 116 -2.10 -13.82 13.42
C SER A 116 -3.24 -13.38 12.50
N LEU A 117 -3.91 -14.31 11.80
CA LEU A 117 -5.06 -13.97 10.96
C LEU A 117 -6.28 -13.58 11.78
N ASP A 118 -6.46 -14.16 12.96
CA ASP A 118 -7.54 -13.77 13.89
C ASP A 118 -7.33 -12.33 14.37
N ALA A 119 -6.12 -11.98 14.80
CA ALA A 119 -5.78 -10.62 15.23
C ALA A 119 -5.94 -9.58 14.10
N VAL A 120 -5.52 -9.93 12.87
CA VAL A 120 -5.73 -9.05 11.69
C VAL A 120 -7.21 -8.88 11.38
N ALA A 121 -7.99 -9.97 11.43
CA ALA A 121 -9.41 -9.93 11.17
C ALA A 121 -10.15 -9.09 12.22
N GLU A 122 -9.83 -9.25 13.50
CA GLU A 122 -10.39 -8.45 14.59
C GLU A 122 -10.13 -6.95 14.37
N GLN A 123 -8.89 -6.56 14.11
CA GLN A 123 -8.54 -5.15 13.91
C GLN A 123 -9.15 -4.53 12.65
N THR A 124 -9.35 -5.34 11.61
CA THR A 124 -9.97 -4.90 10.36
C THR A 124 -11.49 -4.79 10.51
N CYS A 125 -12.11 -5.71 11.24
CA CYS A 125 -13.56 -5.75 11.45
C CYS A 125 -14.04 -4.82 12.57
N ALA A 126 -13.14 -4.34 13.44
CA ALA A 126 -13.46 -3.43 14.54
C ALA A 126 -14.15 -2.13 14.08
N ASP A 127 -13.93 -1.70 12.83
CA ASP A 127 -14.52 -0.47 12.30
C ASP A 127 -15.03 -0.66 10.87
N ARG A 128 -16.28 -0.24 10.63
CA ARG A 128 -16.97 -0.41 9.35
C ARG A 128 -16.44 0.62 8.35
N GLY A 129 -15.38 0.25 7.64
CA GLY A 129 -14.77 1.11 6.61
C GLY A 129 -13.29 0.85 6.42
N ARG A 130 -12.63 0.25 7.43
CA ARG A 130 -11.20 -0.07 7.37
C ARG A 130 -10.90 -0.97 6.18
N ARG A 131 -9.91 -0.52 5.40
CA ARG A 131 -9.33 -1.30 4.31
C ARG A 131 -8.02 -1.92 4.80
N LEU A 132 -7.88 -3.21 4.56
CA LEU A 132 -6.68 -3.99 4.82
C LEU A 132 -5.86 -4.11 3.53
N GLN A 133 -4.59 -3.75 3.62
CA GLN A 133 -3.60 -4.03 2.59
C GLN A 133 -2.60 -5.05 3.10
N ILE A 134 -2.36 -6.07 2.29
CA ILE A 134 -1.48 -7.19 2.58
C ILE A 134 -0.34 -7.16 1.58
N GLU A 135 0.89 -7.11 2.07
CA GLU A 135 2.08 -7.25 1.23
C GLU A 135 2.74 -8.60 1.51
N VAL A 136 2.93 -9.39 0.46
CA VAL A 136 3.60 -10.68 0.56
C VAL A 136 4.98 -10.56 -0.08
N GLY A 137 6.04 -10.58 0.74
CA GLY A 137 7.39 -10.58 0.21
C GLY A 137 7.70 -11.87 -0.53
N THR A 138 8.41 -11.76 -1.65
CA THR A 138 8.76 -12.94 -2.45
C THR A 138 9.87 -13.76 -1.83
N GLY A 139 10.79 -13.17 -1.07
CA GLY A 139 12.04 -13.82 -0.64
C GLY A 139 13.20 -13.48 -1.58
N ALA A 140 14.36 -14.09 -1.33
CA ALA A 140 15.51 -14.02 -2.23
C ALA A 140 15.17 -14.58 -3.63
N GLU A 141 15.97 -14.21 -4.63
CA GLU A 141 15.65 -14.11 -6.07
C GLU A 141 15.03 -15.33 -6.77
N ASP A 142 14.94 -16.50 -6.12
CA ASP A 142 14.45 -17.75 -6.72
C ASP A 142 13.07 -18.23 -6.25
N VAL A 143 12.42 -17.54 -5.31
CA VAL A 143 11.03 -17.88 -4.98
C VAL A 143 10.13 -17.49 -6.14
N SER A 144 9.56 -18.51 -6.80
CA SER A 144 8.66 -18.33 -7.93
C SER A 144 7.53 -17.35 -7.58
N ILE A 145 7.30 -16.36 -8.46
CA ILE A 145 6.11 -15.49 -8.43
C ILE A 145 4.83 -16.31 -8.21
N ALA A 146 4.80 -17.57 -8.66
CA ALA A 146 3.72 -18.50 -8.42
C ALA A 146 3.46 -18.74 -6.91
N LEU A 147 4.50 -18.94 -6.10
CA LEU A 147 4.33 -19.17 -4.66
C LEU A 147 3.85 -17.91 -3.95
N ALA A 148 4.39 -16.74 -4.30
CA ALA A 148 3.90 -15.46 -3.77
C ALA A 148 2.40 -15.28 -4.07
N ARG A 149 1.94 -15.66 -5.27
CA ARG A 149 0.51 -15.66 -5.62
C ARG A 149 -0.30 -16.69 -4.82
N SER A 150 0.25 -17.88 -4.57
CA SER A 150 -0.38 -18.90 -3.72
C SER A 150 -0.56 -18.39 -2.29
N ARG A 151 0.47 -17.76 -1.71
CA ARG A 151 0.43 -17.09 -0.40
C ARG A 151 -0.63 -15.99 -0.35
N CYS A 152 -0.65 -15.10 -1.35
CA CYS A 152 -1.70 -14.08 -1.46
C CYS A 152 -3.11 -14.70 -1.44
N THR A 153 -3.29 -15.80 -2.19
CA THR A 153 -4.59 -16.50 -2.27
C THR A 153 -4.96 -17.15 -0.94
N ALA A 154 -4.02 -17.80 -0.27
CA ALA A 154 -4.23 -18.43 1.04
C ALA A 154 -4.62 -17.38 2.10
N LEU A 155 -3.90 -16.26 2.16
CA LEU A 155 -4.19 -15.17 3.10
C LEU A 155 -5.58 -14.56 2.86
N LEU A 156 -5.94 -14.27 1.60
CA LEU A 156 -7.27 -13.77 1.26
C LEU A 156 -8.39 -14.74 1.66
N ARG A 157 -8.17 -16.05 1.48
CA ARG A 157 -9.14 -17.07 1.89
C ARG A 157 -9.26 -17.16 3.41
N GLY A 158 -8.13 -17.18 4.12
CA GLY A 158 -8.08 -17.27 5.58
C GLY A 158 -8.76 -16.08 6.26
N LEU A 159 -8.55 -14.86 5.76
CA LEU A 159 -9.18 -13.66 6.29
C LEU A 159 -10.66 -13.56 5.92
N ALA A 160 -11.03 -13.97 4.70
CA ALA A 160 -12.44 -14.03 4.33
C ALA A 160 -13.24 -15.03 5.18
N ALA A 161 -12.63 -16.17 5.53
CA ALA A 161 -13.23 -17.15 6.44
C ALA A 161 -13.47 -16.58 7.85
N ARG A 162 -12.64 -15.61 8.27
CA ARG A 162 -12.76 -14.86 9.53
C ARG A 162 -13.66 -13.63 9.45
N GLY A 163 -14.40 -13.48 8.34
CA GLY A 163 -15.40 -12.43 8.17
C GLY A 163 -14.88 -11.11 7.57
N VAL A 164 -13.60 -11.02 7.20
CA VAL A 164 -13.09 -9.81 6.52
C VAL A 164 -13.69 -9.71 5.12
N PRO A 165 -14.40 -8.61 4.76
CA PRO A 165 -15.01 -8.49 3.45
C PRO A 165 -13.95 -8.43 2.35
N ARG A 166 -14.11 -9.21 1.27
CA ARG A 166 -13.17 -9.19 0.13
C ARG A 166 -12.94 -7.81 -0.46
N ARG A 167 -13.99 -6.97 -0.51
CA ARG A 167 -13.91 -5.57 -0.98
C ARG A 167 -13.04 -4.66 -0.10
N ALA A 168 -12.82 -5.06 1.15
CA ALA A 168 -11.99 -4.34 2.10
C ALA A 168 -10.55 -4.85 2.10
N MET A 169 -10.20 -5.85 1.29
CA MET A 169 -8.85 -6.42 1.24
C MET A 169 -8.18 -6.13 -0.10
N SER A 170 -6.92 -5.71 -0.03
CA SER A 170 -6.00 -5.65 -1.17
C SER A 170 -4.77 -6.47 -0.83
N VAL A 171 -4.28 -7.27 -1.78
CA VAL A 171 -3.06 -8.07 -1.60
C VAL A 171 -2.14 -7.87 -2.78
N ARG A 172 -0.83 -7.70 -2.51
CA ARG A 172 0.18 -7.62 -3.56
C ARG A 172 1.48 -8.33 -3.20
N PRO A 173 2.13 -8.98 -4.17
CA PRO A 173 3.50 -9.45 -3.98
C PRO A 173 4.47 -8.28 -3.95
N ARG A 174 5.52 -8.38 -3.13
CA ARG A 174 6.61 -7.41 -3.02
C ARG A 174 7.94 -8.08 -3.41
N LEU A 175 8.37 -7.79 -4.63
CA LEU A 175 9.64 -8.28 -5.18
C LEU A 175 10.83 -7.76 -4.35
N GLY A 176 11.83 -8.62 -4.14
CA GLY A 176 13.06 -8.27 -3.42
C GLY A 176 12.86 -8.02 -1.92
N SER A 177 11.71 -8.40 -1.36
CA SER A 177 11.45 -8.33 0.08
C SER A 177 11.52 -9.72 0.71
N VAL A 178 11.90 -9.79 1.99
CA VAL A 178 11.92 -11.04 2.78
C VAL A 178 10.57 -11.76 2.68
N ALA A 179 10.60 -13.09 2.61
CA ALA A 179 9.44 -13.97 2.48
C ALA A 179 8.52 -13.96 3.71
N LEU A 180 7.80 -12.86 3.92
CA LEU A 180 6.86 -12.66 5.01
C LEU A 180 5.66 -11.81 4.56
N ALA A 181 4.52 -12.02 5.21
CA ALA A 181 3.34 -11.19 5.06
C ALA A 181 3.44 -9.95 5.97
N ARG A 182 3.15 -8.76 5.44
CA ARG A 182 2.96 -7.54 6.22
C ARG A 182 1.52 -7.07 6.04
N PHE A 183 0.90 -6.68 7.14
CA PHE A 183 -0.50 -6.27 7.17
C PHE A 183 -0.58 -4.79 7.53
N PHE A 184 -1.40 -4.06 6.80
CA PHE A 184 -1.57 -2.62 6.96
C PHE A 184 -3.05 -2.26 6.95
N VAL A 185 -3.48 -1.42 7.88
CA VAL A 185 -4.82 -0.83 7.87
C VAL A 185 -4.73 0.61 7.37
N HIS A 186 -5.59 0.98 6.42
CA HIS A 186 -5.72 2.37 6.02
C HIS A 186 -6.31 3.20 7.16
N LEU A 187 -5.65 4.31 7.46
CA LEU A 187 -6.14 5.30 8.40
C LEU A 187 -6.94 6.33 7.60
N GLU A 188 -8.25 6.39 7.84
CA GLU A 188 -9.04 7.53 7.37
C GLU A 188 -8.83 8.66 8.38
N PHE A 189 -8.11 9.71 7.97
CA PHE A 189 -8.21 10.99 8.66
C PHE A 189 -9.54 11.61 8.24
N GLY A 190 -10.39 11.92 9.22
CA GLY A 190 -11.81 12.24 9.04
C GLY A 190 -12.11 13.19 7.88
N ALA A 191 -13.18 12.86 7.17
CA ALA A 191 -13.90 13.75 6.27
C ALA A 191 -14.51 14.94 7.03
#